data_AF-A0A952EA69-F1
#
_entry.id   AF-A0A952EA69-F1
#
_cell.length_a   1.000
_cell.length_b   1.000
_cell.length_c   1.000
_cell.angle_alpha   90.00
_cell.angle_beta   90.00
_cell.angle_gamma   90.00
#
_symmetry.space_group_name_H-M   'P 1'
#
loop_
_entity.id
_entity.type
_entity.pdbx_description
1 polymer ?
#
loop_
_entity_poly.entity_id
_entity_poly.type
_entity_poly.pdbx_seq_one_letter_code
_entity_poly.pdbx_strand_id
1 'polypeptide(L)'
;MNAMKIFELIIAAAGGILFLISAIGHIYVRARLKPKDSELQEYYYEFENQHPAMVRYTKWSRMTFTGAVVGALLIFLATAV
;
A
#
# COMPACT_ATOMS: atom_id res chain seq x y z
N MET A 1 5.27 12.32 -31.74
CA MET A 1 5.82 11.72 -30.51
C MET A 1 6.48 10.41 -30.91
N ASN A 2 7.75 10.22 -30.57
CA ASN A 2 8.53 9.02 -30.91
C ASN A 2 8.22 7.87 -29.93
N ALA A 3 8.33 6.62 -30.39
CA ALA A 3 7.90 5.42 -29.66
C ALA A 3 8.47 5.32 -28.23
N MET A 4 9.72 5.76 -28.04
CA MET A 4 10.37 5.83 -26.73
C MET A 4 9.61 6.72 -25.72
N LYS A 5 9.18 7.92 -26.14
CA LYS A 5 8.40 8.83 -25.29
C LYS A 5 7.01 8.29 -24.97
N ILE A 6 6.42 7.51 -25.88
CA ILE A 6 5.13 6.85 -25.64
C ILE A 6 5.29 5.78 -24.56
N PHE A 7 6.39 5.01 -24.60
CA PHE A 7 6.68 3.99 -23.60
C PHE A 7 6.91 4.57 -22.21
N GLU A 8 7.73 5.62 -22.08
CA GLU A 8 7.94 6.36 -20.84
C GLU A 8 6.62 6.89 -20.26
N LEU A 9 5.76 7.47 -21.12
CA LEU A 9 4.45 7.98 -20.72
C LEU A 9 3.56 6.87 -20.17
N ILE A 10 3.54 5.69 -20.79
CA ILE A 10 2.75 4.54 -20.34
C ILE A 10 3.24 4.08 -18.95
N ILE A 11 4.56 3.94 -18.76
CA ILE A 11 5.12 3.53 -17.47
C ILE A 11 4.81 4.58 -16.40
N ALA A 12 5.00 5.86 -16.69
CA ALA A 12 4.72 6.94 -15.76
C ALA A 12 3.23 6.98 -15.37
N ALA A 13 2.33 6.80 -16.34
CA ALA A 13 0.89 6.76 -16.09
C ALA A 13 0.51 5.54 -15.24
N ALA A 14 1.01 4.35 -15.56
CA ALA A 14 0.77 3.13 -14.79
C ALA A 14 1.31 3.25 -13.35
N GLY A 15 2.54 3.75 -13.19
CA GLY A 15 3.16 4.00 -11.90
C GLY A 15 2.39 5.03 -11.08
N GLY A 16 1.95 6.13 -11.70
CA GLY A 16 1.12 7.16 -11.09
C GLY A 16 -0.21 6.62 -10.55
N ILE A 17 -0.94 5.87 -11.38
CA ILE A 17 -2.22 5.26 -10.98
C ILE A 17 -2.01 4.27 -9.83
N LEU A 18 -1.00 3.40 -9.94
CA LEU A 18 -0.67 2.42 -8.90
C LEU A 18 -0.30 3.12 -7.58
N PHE A 19 0.53 4.17 -7.64
CA PHE A 19 0.92 4.96 -6.48
C PHE A 19 -0.30 5.61 -5.82
N LEU A 20 -1.17 6.26 -6.58
CA LEU A 20 -2.34 6.95 -6.05
C LEU A 20 -3.33 5.98 -5.39
N ILE A 21 -3.70 4.90 -6.08
CA ILE A 21 -4.63 3.90 -5.54
C ILE A 21 -4.04 3.28 -4.26
N SER A 22 -2.75 2.96 -4.29
CA SER A 22 -2.05 2.38 -3.14
C SER A 22 -1.96 3.34 -1.96
N ALA A 23 -1.65 4.62 -2.21
CA ALA A 23 -1.55 5.65 -1.18
C ALA A 23 -2.91 5.92 -0.53
N ILE A 24 -3.96 6.09 -1.34
CA ILE A 24 -5.35 6.25 -0.87
C ILE A 24 -5.77 5.01 -0.07
N GLY A 25 -5.50 3.81 -0.59
CA GLY A 25 -5.76 2.56 0.09
C GLY A 25 -5.02 2.46 1.44
N HIS A 26 -3.76 2.88 1.49
CA HIS A 26 -2.96 2.87 2.71
C HIS A 26 -3.55 3.81 3.78
N ILE A 27 -3.93 5.02 3.38
CA ILE A 27 -4.61 5.98 4.26
C ILE A 27 -5.94 5.40 4.76
N TYR A 28 -6.73 4.79 3.86
CA TYR A 28 -7.99 4.16 4.23
C TYR A 28 -7.79 3.02 5.24
N VAL A 29 -6.84 2.12 5.01
CA VAL A 29 -6.50 1.03 5.94
C VAL A 29 -6.09 1.59 7.31
N ARG A 30 -5.27 2.64 7.32
CA ARG A 30 -4.82 3.30 8.56
C ARG A 30 -5.95 3.99 9.31
N ALA A 31 -6.91 4.58 8.60
CA ALA A 31 -8.03 5.29 9.19
C ALA A 31 -9.16 4.36 9.65
N ARG A 32 -9.41 3.25 8.94
CA ARG A 32 -10.59 2.39 9.14
C ARG A 32 -10.30 1.03 9.76
N LEU A 33 -9.12 0.47 9.52
CA LEU A 33 -8.79 -0.90 9.95
C LEU A 33 -7.79 -0.94 11.11
N LYS A 34 -7.23 0.20 11.53
CA LYS A 34 -6.35 0.25 12.69
C LYS A 34 -7.14 -0.18 13.94
N PRO A 35 -6.77 -1.29 14.62
CA PRO A 35 -7.42 -1.70 15.86
C PRO A 35 -7.19 -0.66 16.95
N LYS A 36 -8.15 -0.51 17.86
CA LYS A 36 -7.95 0.31 19.07
C LYS A 36 -7.18 -0.47 20.11
N ASP A 37 -6.35 0.21 20.90
CA ASP A 37 -5.56 -0.44 21.95
C ASP A 37 -6.45 -1.16 22.99
N SER A 38 -7.67 -0.65 23.25
CA SER A 38 -8.65 -1.30 24.13
C SER A 38 -9.14 -2.65 23.61
N GLU A 39 -9.29 -2.80 22.29
CA GLU A 39 -9.73 -4.05 21.66
C GLU A 39 -8.63 -5.12 21.69
N LEU A 40 -7.36 -4.69 21.78
CA LEU A 40 -6.22 -5.59 21.89
C LEU A 40 -6.00 -6.09 23.33
N GLN A 41 -6.46 -5.33 24.34
CA GLN A 41 -6.32 -5.71 25.75
C GLN A 41 -7.44 -6.62 26.26
N GLU A 42 -8.61 -6.60 25.63
CA GLU A 42 -9.77 -7.45 26.01
C GLU A 42 -9.62 -8.91 25.56
N TYR A 43 -8.62 -9.21 24.73
CA TYR A 43 -8.32 -10.56 24.24
C TYR A 43 -7.40 -11.33 25.22
N TYR A 44 -7.93 -12.40 25.84
CA TYR A 44 -7.15 -13.30 26.69
C TYR A 44 -6.09 -14.05 25.85
N TYR A 45 -4.83 -13.92 26.26
CA TYR A 45 -3.65 -14.04 25.40
C TYR A 45 -2.99 -15.44 25.34
N GLU A 46 -3.57 -16.47 25.94
CA GLU A 46 -2.78 -17.68 26.24
C GLU A 46 -2.52 -18.61 25.05
N PHE A 47 -3.22 -18.48 23.92
CA PHE A 47 -3.13 -19.50 22.85
C PHE A 47 -3.12 -18.99 21.39
N GLU A 48 -3.28 -17.70 21.11
CA GLU A 48 -3.40 -17.20 19.73
C GLU A 48 -2.35 -16.11 19.42
N ASN A 49 -1.37 -16.45 18.56
CA ASN A 49 -0.19 -15.62 18.31
C ASN A 49 -0.47 -14.22 17.73
N GLN A 50 -1.64 -13.96 17.14
CA GLN A 50 -1.99 -12.63 16.60
C GLN A 50 -3.52 -12.38 16.58
N HIS A 51 -3.96 -11.24 17.11
CA HIS A 51 -5.36 -10.79 17.03
C HIS A 51 -5.82 -10.68 15.57
N PRO A 52 -6.95 -11.29 15.15
CA PRO A 52 -7.35 -11.38 13.74
C PRO A 52 -7.52 -10.00 13.07
N ALA A 53 -7.96 -8.98 13.82
CA ALA A 53 -8.05 -7.61 13.31
C ALA A 53 -6.65 -7.01 13.04
N MET A 54 -5.66 -7.35 13.86
CA MET A 54 -4.28 -6.89 13.68
C MET A 54 -3.60 -7.59 12.50
N VAL A 55 -3.86 -8.89 12.30
CA VAL A 55 -3.42 -9.64 11.11
C VAL A 55 -3.98 -9.00 9.84
N ARG A 56 -5.29 -8.69 9.83
CA ARG A 56 -5.93 -8.05 8.69
C ARG A 56 -5.36 -6.66 8.44
N TYR A 57 -5.23 -5.83 9.47
CA TYR A 57 -4.65 -4.50 9.38
C TYR A 57 -3.24 -4.51 8.79
N THR A 58 -2.35 -5.34 9.35
CA THR A 58 -0.96 -5.45 8.89
C THR A 58 -0.85 -5.98 7.47
N LYS A 59 -1.64 -7.00 7.09
CA LYS A 59 -1.66 -7.53 5.72
C LYS A 59 -2.04 -6.47 4.69
N TRP A 60 -3.15 -5.75 4.90
CA TRP A 60 -3.59 -4.70 3.98
C TRP A 60 -2.67 -3.48 3.99
N SER A 61 -2.16 -3.10 5.15
CA SER A 61 -1.21 -1.99 5.28
C SER A 61 0.09 -2.28 4.51
N ARG A 62 0.61 -3.51 4.63
CA ARG A 62 1.81 -3.94 3.89
C ARG A 62 1.59 -4.01 2.38
N MET A 63 0.45 -4.54 1.93
CA MET A 63 0.12 -4.59 0.50
C MET A 63 0.03 -3.19 -0.11
N THR A 64 -0.73 -2.29 0.52
CA THR A 64 -0.90 -0.90 0.04
C THR A 64 0.42 -0.13 0.10
N PHE A 65 1.23 -0.31 1.14
CA PHE A 65 2.55 0.31 1.21
C PHE A 65 3.48 -0.19 0.11
N THR A 66 3.53 -1.51 -0.11
CA THR A 66 4.38 -2.10 -1.16
C THR A 66 3.93 -1.62 -2.55
N GLY A 67 2.63 -1.56 -2.81
CA GLY A 67 2.08 -1.01 -4.05
C GLY A 67 2.47 0.45 -4.27
N ALA A 68 2.46 1.27 -3.22
CA ALA A 68 2.89 2.66 -3.31
C ALA A 68 4.39 2.76 -3.66
N VAL A 69 5.24 1.96 -3.01
CA VAL A 69 6.68 1.92 -3.32
C VAL A 69 6.93 1.49 -4.76
N VAL A 70 6.26 0.44 -5.24
CA VAL A 70 6.38 -0.01 -6.64
C VAL A 70 5.91 1.06 -7.62
N GLY A 71 4.78 1.72 -7.34
CA GLY A 71 4.28 2.83 -8.16
C GLY A 71 5.29 3.98 -8.25
N ALA A 72 5.88 4.37 -7.11
CA ALA A 72 6.92 5.39 -7.07
C ALA A 72 8.18 4.99 -7.86
N LEU A 73 8.61 3.73 -7.76
CA LEU A 73 9.74 3.22 -8.53
C LEU A 73 9.47 3.22 -10.04
N LEU A 74 8.24 2.90 -10.48
CA LEU A 74 7.87 2.98 -11.90
C LEU A 74 7.94 4.41 -12.44
N ILE A 75 7.42 5.38 -11.68
CA ILE A 75 7.50 6.80 -12.05
C ILE A 75 8.97 7.24 -12.11
N PHE A 76 9.79 6.83 -11.13
CA PHE A 76 11.21 7.12 -11.12
C PHE A 76 11.91 6.57 -12.37
N LEU A 77 11.70 5.30 -12.70
CA LEU A 77 12.28 4.67 -13.89
C LEU A 77 11.87 5.37 -15.20
N ALA A 78 10.63 5.87 -15.29
CA ALA A 78 10.16 6.56 -16.48
C ALA A 78 10.70 7.99 -16.64
N THR A 79 11.24 8.59 -15.57
CA THR A 79 11.66 10.00 -15.54
C THR A 79 13.17 10.18 -15.39
N ALA A 80 13.84 9.21 -14.77
CA ALA A 80 15.27 9.27 -14.45
C ALA A 80 16.17 8.55 -15.46
N VAL A 81 15.59 7.75 -16.36
CA VAL A 81 16.27 7.05 -17.48
C VAL A 81 15.98 7.80 -18.77
#